data_AF-A0A831TZG5-F1
#
_entry.id   AF-A0A831TZG5-F1
#
_cell.length_a   1.000
_cell.length_b   1.000
_cell.length_c   1.000
_cell.angle_alpha   90.00
_cell.angle_beta   90.00
_cell.angle_gamma   90.00
#
_symmetry.space_group_name_H-M   'P 1'
#
loop_
_entity.id
_entity.type
_entity.pdbx_description
1 polymer ?
#
loop_
_entity_poly.entity_id
_entity_poly.type
_entity_poly.pdbx_seq_one_letter_code
_entity_poly.pdbx_strand_id
1 'polypeptide(L)'
;MVDGGDLRAALFEPFGEALHADGDAHRCCSWRRSRRFRPARGAAIRQRRGNGGEARGAGAATRRVRARPCRRGANSRTPTHTPPLPGKVPPPEEANAKCEIPPDHEELSMLARRPRIGITSGTRSADWQPGGALWEPYAAAVRAAGGEAIHLDPAVLAQPHLGLDALDGLLLTGGNDVDLRLYPRPPDLGGRDPEAVMRRFAMTWEPERDRYELALAQAALARDLPLLGICRGCQVLHVALGGRLVLDIPQEVATPVTHSSAGRPPRSPSASHAIAFEPGTLLATILPDLAWVNSRHHQAVRAEPEVRVRVAARCPDDGIVEAIEVPGQRWAIGVQWHPERRHDPEVHARCQPLFAAFVAACAHPR
;
A
#
# COMPACT_ATOMS: atom_id res chain seq x y z
N MET A 1 -3.85 -5.21 -45.89
CA MET A 1 -4.39 -6.58 -45.78
C MET A 1 -3.71 -7.19 -44.55
N VAL A 2 -4.32 -7.06 -43.36
CA VAL A 2 -4.99 -8.14 -42.56
C VAL A 2 -4.19 -9.44 -42.54
N ASP A 3 -3.84 -10.09 -41.43
CA ASP A 3 -4.45 -10.26 -40.09
C ASP A 3 -3.30 -10.57 -39.08
N GLY A 4 -3.35 -10.36 -37.75
CA GLY A 4 -4.50 -10.43 -36.84
C GLY A 4 -4.60 -11.81 -36.17
N GLY A 5 -3.65 -12.17 -35.30
CA GLY A 5 -3.62 -13.47 -34.60
C GLY A 5 -3.56 -13.30 -33.08
N ASP A 6 -4.73 -13.46 -32.46
CA ASP A 6 -5.05 -13.35 -31.04
C ASP A 6 -4.36 -14.45 -30.20
N LEU A 7 -3.49 -14.07 -29.26
CA LEU A 7 -2.87 -14.96 -28.27
C LEU A 7 -3.58 -14.80 -26.93
N ARG A 8 -4.83 -15.26 -26.87
CA ARG A 8 -5.63 -15.42 -25.64
C ARG A 8 -6.09 -16.86 -25.47
N ALA A 9 -5.16 -17.79 -25.23
CA ALA A 9 -5.48 -19.14 -24.76
C ALA A 9 -4.22 -19.85 -24.24
N ALA A 10 -3.78 -19.55 -23.03
CA ALA A 10 -2.77 -20.37 -22.33
C ALA A 10 -2.77 -20.16 -20.81
N LEU A 11 -3.93 -20.05 -20.14
CA LEU A 11 -3.99 -19.96 -18.68
C LEU A 11 -5.30 -20.52 -18.10
N PHE A 12 -5.73 -21.73 -18.49
CA PHE A 12 -6.83 -22.40 -17.77
C PHE A 12 -6.72 -23.92 -17.91
N GLU A 13 -6.32 -24.59 -16.83
CA GLU A 13 -6.62 -26.01 -16.57
C GLU A 13 -7.26 -26.07 -15.17
N PRO A 14 -8.48 -26.62 -15.00
CA PRO A 14 -9.14 -26.70 -13.70
C PRO A 14 -8.66 -27.93 -12.92
N PHE A 15 -8.39 -27.75 -11.63
CA PHE A 15 -8.13 -28.84 -10.68
C PHE A 15 -9.38 -29.73 -10.53
N GLY A 16 -9.26 -30.99 -10.95
CA GLY A 16 -10.26 -32.03 -10.72
C GLY A 16 -10.14 -32.65 -9.33
N GLU A 17 -11.30 -32.81 -8.68
CA GLU A 17 -11.51 -33.57 -7.45
C GLU A 17 -11.21 -35.07 -7.62
N ALA A 18 -10.62 -35.68 -6.59
CA ALA A 18 -10.72 -37.13 -6.37
C ALA A 18 -10.84 -37.43 -4.87
N LEU A 19 -12.05 -37.82 -4.47
CA LEU A 19 -12.38 -38.48 -3.21
C LEU A 19 -12.41 -40.00 -3.45
N HIS A 20 -11.74 -40.77 -2.57
CA HIS A 20 -12.08 -42.11 -2.03
C HIS A 20 -10.85 -42.57 -1.21
N ALA A 21 -10.89 -42.64 0.12
CA ALA A 21 -11.52 -43.63 1.02
C ALA A 21 -10.56 -44.80 1.38
N ASP A 22 -10.63 -45.20 2.67
CA ASP A 22 -9.88 -46.23 3.43
C ASP A 22 -8.67 -45.70 4.24
N GLY A 23 -8.48 -45.98 5.53
CA GLY A 23 -9.23 -46.78 6.50
C GLY A 23 -8.47 -46.81 7.84
N ASP A 24 -9.23 -46.68 8.93
CA ASP A 24 -9.09 -47.27 10.27
C ASP A 24 -7.89 -47.09 11.24
N ALA A 25 -8.34 -47.04 12.51
CA ALA A 25 -7.73 -47.52 13.76
C ALA A 25 -6.81 -46.60 14.62
N HIS A 26 -7.45 -46.04 15.65
CA HIS A 26 -7.09 -46.13 17.08
C HIS A 26 -5.62 -46.06 17.52
N ARG A 27 -5.30 -45.07 18.37
CA ARG A 27 -4.77 -45.31 19.74
C ARG A 27 -4.76 -44.04 20.60
N CYS A 28 -5.48 -44.15 21.72
CA CYS A 28 -5.39 -43.32 22.91
C CYS A 28 -4.20 -43.81 23.77
N CYS A 29 -3.41 -42.91 24.38
CA CYS A 29 -3.02 -42.97 25.80
C CYS A 29 -1.90 -41.96 26.17
N SER A 30 -2.20 -41.26 27.26
CA SER A 30 -1.37 -40.49 28.21
C SER A 30 0.05 -41.00 28.52
N TRP A 31 0.97 -40.13 28.96
CA TRP A 31 1.57 -40.12 30.32
C TRP A 31 2.56 -38.94 30.61
N ARG A 32 2.27 -38.23 31.71
CA ARG A 32 3.11 -37.64 32.80
C ARG A 32 4.40 -36.80 32.59
N ARG A 33 4.31 -35.59 33.15
CA ARG A 33 5.12 -34.91 34.21
C ARG A 33 6.56 -35.37 34.51
N SER A 34 7.48 -34.40 34.55
CA SER A 34 8.34 -33.93 35.68
C SER A 34 9.61 -33.25 35.09
N ARG A 35 10.35 -32.28 35.64
CA ARG A 35 10.60 -31.74 37.00
C ARG A 35 10.99 -30.25 36.92
N ARG A 36 10.89 -29.60 38.08
CA ARG A 36 11.36 -28.24 38.42
C ARG A 36 12.89 -28.15 38.46
N PHE A 37 13.44 -26.98 38.16
CA PHE A 37 14.59 -26.41 38.87
C PHE A 37 14.43 -24.87 38.99
N ARG A 38 14.82 -24.33 40.15
CA ARG A 38 14.65 -22.93 40.61
C ARG A 38 16.05 -22.26 40.74
N PRO A 39 16.14 -20.94 41.03
CA PRO A 39 17.05 -20.00 40.37
C PRO A 39 18.28 -19.61 41.20
N ALA A 40 19.20 -18.86 40.58
CA ALA A 40 20.28 -18.13 41.26
C ALA A 40 20.01 -16.61 41.31
N ARG A 41 20.18 -16.06 42.51
CA ARG A 41 20.33 -14.64 42.89
C ARG A 41 21.66 -14.11 42.30
N GLY A 42 21.97 -12.83 42.09
CA GLY A 42 21.41 -11.54 42.47
C GLY A 42 22.59 -10.52 42.46
N ALA A 43 22.34 -9.23 42.20
CA ALA A 43 23.12 -8.10 42.73
C ALA A 43 22.49 -6.78 42.26
N ALA A 44 22.07 -5.97 43.24
CA ALA A 44 21.77 -4.55 43.09
C ALA A 44 23.02 -3.75 43.47
N ILE A 45 23.24 -2.55 42.88
CA ILE A 45 23.93 -1.42 43.52
C ILE A 45 23.48 -0.09 42.87
N ARG A 46 22.80 0.70 43.73
CA ARG A 46 22.81 2.15 44.01
C ARG A 46 22.76 3.22 42.89
N GLN A 47 21.75 4.06 43.07
CA GLN A 47 21.65 5.49 42.74
C GLN A 47 22.81 6.34 43.30
N ARG A 48 23.15 7.41 42.58
CA ARG A 48 23.54 8.70 43.18
C ARG A 48 22.93 9.87 42.41
N ARG A 49 22.31 10.75 43.20
CA ARG A 49 21.88 12.11 42.85
C ARG A 49 23.11 13.03 42.73
N GLY A 50 22.99 14.07 41.90
CA GLY A 50 23.86 15.24 41.90
C GLY A 50 23.17 16.38 41.16
N ASN A 51 23.14 17.55 41.79
CA ASN A 51 22.28 18.71 41.54
C ASN A 51 23.14 19.91 41.06
N GLY A 52 22.52 20.92 40.43
CA GLY A 52 23.10 22.23 40.11
C GLY A 52 23.21 22.49 38.60
N GLY A 53 22.73 23.57 37.99
CA GLY A 53 22.30 24.87 38.50
C GLY A 53 23.01 25.99 37.72
N GLU A 54 22.23 26.74 36.91
CA GLU A 54 22.50 28.11 36.40
C GLU A 54 23.73 28.34 35.49
N ALA A 55 23.85 29.38 34.66
CA ALA A 55 23.00 30.28 33.88
C ALA A 55 23.99 31.13 33.04
N ARG A 56 23.59 31.66 31.87
CA ARG A 56 23.89 33.01 31.30
C ARG A 56 23.96 33.05 29.76
N GLY A 57 23.43 34.17 29.24
CA GLY A 57 23.83 34.81 27.97
C GLY A 57 22.79 34.71 26.85
N ALA A 58 21.77 35.58 26.78
CA ALA A 58 21.79 36.95 26.23
C ALA A 58 22.07 37.04 24.71
N GLY A 59 21.14 37.64 23.96
CA GLY A 59 21.39 38.07 22.57
C GLY A 59 20.15 38.18 21.69
N ALA A 60 19.34 39.23 21.91
CA ALA A 60 18.27 39.62 20.99
C ALA A 60 18.85 40.37 19.77
N ALA A 61 18.32 40.13 18.57
CA ALA A 61 18.34 41.11 17.48
C ALA A 61 17.18 40.86 16.51
N THR A 62 16.21 41.77 16.55
CA THR A 62 15.09 41.90 15.62
C THR A 62 15.55 42.58 14.34
N ARG A 63 15.06 42.13 13.17
CA ARG A 63 15.15 42.90 11.92
C ARG A 63 13.79 42.98 11.25
N ARG A 64 13.19 44.17 11.36
CA ARG A 64 11.98 44.61 10.63
C ARG A 64 12.36 44.86 9.16
N VAL A 65 11.60 44.28 8.23
CA VAL A 65 11.61 44.68 6.81
C VAL A 65 10.39 45.56 6.56
N ARG A 66 10.62 46.79 6.10
CA ARG A 66 9.57 47.74 5.70
C ARG A 66 9.20 47.55 4.23
N ALA A 67 7.90 47.59 3.96
CA ALA A 67 7.30 47.68 2.63
C ALA A 67 7.56 49.05 1.96
N ARG A 68 7.60 49.05 0.63
CA ARG A 68 7.40 50.24 -0.22
C ARG A 68 6.49 49.90 -1.41
N PRO A 69 5.46 50.73 -1.71
CA PRO A 69 4.57 50.56 -2.86
C PRO A 69 4.99 51.48 -4.04
N CYS A 70 4.72 51.05 -5.28
CA CYS A 70 4.77 51.89 -6.48
C CYS A 70 3.46 51.68 -7.25
N ARG A 71 2.49 52.58 -7.09
CA ARG A 71 2.14 53.73 -7.96
C ARG A 71 1.55 53.35 -9.32
N ARG A 72 0.23 53.60 -9.39
CA ARG A 72 -0.60 53.76 -10.60
C ARG A 72 -0.09 54.94 -11.44
N GLY A 73 -0.08 54.76 -12.76
CA GLY A 73 0.03 55.82 -13.75
C GLY A 73 -1.15 55.74 -14.72
N ALA A 74 -1.94 56.81 -14.77
CA ALA A 74 -3.02 57.05 -15.71
C ALA A 74 -2.52 57.93 -16.88
N ASN A 75 -3.38 58.10 -17.89
CA ASN A 75 -3.32 58.97 -19.08
C ASN A 75 -2.60 58.34 -20.29
N SER A 76 -3.08 58.43 -21.54
CA SER A 76 -4.17 59.24 -22.12
C SER A 76 -4.37 58.89 -23.61
N ARG A 77 -5.53 59.31 -24.14
CA ARG A 77 -5.82 59.77 -25.52
C ARG A 77 -6.14 58.72 -26.60
N THR A 78 -7.43 58.69 -26.86
CA THR A 78 -8.16 58.30 -28.07
C THR A 78 -7.75 59.09 -29.31
N PRO A 79 -7.80 58.47 -30.50
CA PRO A 79 -8.14 59.14 -31.74
C PRO A 79 -9.53 58.72 -32.24
N THR A 80 -10.29 59.73 -32.65
CA THR A 80 -11.60 59.69 -33.28
C THR A 80 -11.56 58.99 -34.65
N HIS A 81 -12.31 57.91 -34.81
CA HIS A 81 -12.73 57.40 -36.11
C HIS A 81 -14.25 57.22 -36.12
N THR A 82 -14.91 57.97 -37.00
CA THR A 82 -16.35 57.87 -37.28
C THR A 82 -16.58 56.76 -38.31
N PRO A 83 -17.38 55.72 -38.03
CA PRO A 83 -17.85 54.77 -39.04
C PRO A 83 -19.24 55.15 -39.58
N PRO A 84 -19.61 54.67 -40.79
CA PRO A 84 -20.83 55.06 -41.49
C PRO A 84 -22.11 54.37 -40.98
N LEU A 85 -23.25 54.91 -41.40
CA LEU A 85 -24.63 54.61 -41.01
C LEU A 85 -25.03 53.12 -41.11
N PRO A 86 -25.96 52.64 -40.25
CA PRO A 86 -26.35 51.23 -40.23
C PRO A 86 -27.35 50.87 -41.34
N GLY A 87 -27.03 49.81 -42.09
CA GLY A 87 -28.00 49.07 -42.88
C GLY A 87 -28.96 48.26 -42.00
N LYS A 88 -30.17 48.03 -42.49
CA LYS A 88 -31.27 47.35 -41.79
C LYS A 88 -30.86 45.96 -41.27
N VAL A 89 -30.94 45.79 -39.96
CA VAL A 89 -30.87 44.48 -39.28
C VAL A 89 -32.28 43.87 -39.29
N PRO A 90 -32.50 42.65 -39.79
CA PRO A 90 -33.80 41.97 -39.65
C PRO A 90 -34.05 41.62 -38.17
N PRO A 91 -35.31 41.54 -37.71
CA PRO A 91 -35.61 41.30 -36.31
C PRO A 91 -35.10 39.91 -35.87
N PRO A 92 -34.65 39.75 -34.61
CA PRO A 92 -34.23 38.45 -34.12
C PRO A 92 -35.44 37.53 -34.05
N GLU A 93 -35.35 36.42 -34.75
CA GLU A 93 -36.24 35.28 -34.65
C GLU A 93 -36.10 34.71 -33.22
N GLU A 94 -37.21 34.61 -32.48
CA GLU A 94 -37.26 34.01 -31.14
C GLU A 94 -36.99 32.51 -31.24
N ALA A 95 -35.71 32.14 -31.36
CA ALA A 95 -35.25 30.78 -31.14
C ALA A 95 -35.21 30.54 -29.63
N ASN A 96 -36.31 30.03 -29.07
CA ASN A 96 -36.34 29.34 -27.78
C ASN A 96 -35.55 28.02 -27.88
N ALA A 97 -34.26 28.10 -28.15
CA ALA A 97 -33.32 27.05 -27.85
C ALA A 97 -32.89 27.27 -26.40
N LYS A 98 -33.41 26.44 -25.49
CA LYS A 98 -32.82 26.31 -24.16
C LYS A 98 -31.36 25.91 -24.37
N CYS A 99 -30.48 26.88 -24.28
CA CYS A 99 -29.06 26.66 -24.15
C CYS A 99 -28.89 26.06 -22.74
N GLU A 100 -29.00 24.74 -22.64
CA GLU A 100 -28.60 24.02 -21.44
C GLU A 100 -27.10 24.26 -21.30
N ILE A 101 -26.75 25.18 -20.39
CA ILE A 101 -25.39 25.36 -19.95
C ILE A 101 -24.97 23.97 -19.41
N PRO A 102 -23.95 23.31 -19.99
CA PRO A 102 -23.48 22.04 -19.44
C PRO A 102 -23.11 22.28 -17.98
N PRO A 103 -23.45 21.36 -17.06
CA PRO A 103 -23.13 21.51 -15.65
C PRO A 103 -21.65 21.85 -15.52
N ASP A 104 -21.34 22.82 -14.66
CA ASP A 104 -19.96 23.22 -14.44
C ASP A 104 -19.12 22.02 -13.95
N HIS A 105 -17.79 22.11 -14.10
CA HIS A 105 -16.90 21.04 -13.65
C HIS A 105 -17.03 20.73 -12.14
N GLU A 106 -17.58 21.65 -11.34
CA GLU A 106 -17.87 21.43 -9.93
C GLU A 106 -19.13 20.56 -9.71
N GLU A 107 -20.21 20.78 -10.46
CA GLU A 107 -21.44 19.96 -10.40
C GLU A 107 -21.19 18.53 -10.91
N LEU A 108 -20.39 18.36 -11.97
CA LEU A 108 -19.94 17.04 -12.41
C LEU A 108 -19.03 16.36 -11.38
N SER A 109 -18.23 17.14 -10.64
CA SER A 109 -17.42 16.64 -9.52
C SER A 109 -18.27 16.29 -8.29
N MET A 110 -19.42 16.94 -8.08
CA MET A 110 -20.40 16.62 -7.04
C MET A 110 -21.21 15.35 -7.37
N LEU A 111 -21.33 15.02 -8.66
CA LEU A 111 -22.01 13.83 -9.19
C LEU A 111 -21.07 12.62 -9.40
N ALA A 112 -19.75 12.81 -9.33
CA ALA A 112 -18.79 11.72 -9.46
C ALA A 112 -18.89 10.79 -8.24
N ARG A 113 -19.35 9.55 -8.48
CA ARG A 113 -19.40 8.50 -7.44
C ARG A 113 -18.00 8.29 -6.86
N ARG A 114 -17.90 8.26 -5.53
CA ARG A 114 -16.64 7.91 -4.83
C ARG A 114 -16.11 6.57 -5.34
N PRO A 115 -14.82 6.45 -5.69
CA PRO A 115 -14.23 5.18 -6.11
C PRO A 115 -14.34 4.14 -4.98
N ARG A 116 -14.90 2.97 -5.29
CA ARG A 116 -15.08 1.84 -4.38
C ARG A 116 -13.82 1.03 -4.35
N ILE A 117 -13.14 1.03 -3.21
CA ILE A 117 -11.85 0.37 -3.05
C ILE A 117 -12.05 -0.82 -2.12
N GLY A 118 -11.80 -2.01 -2.67
CA GLY A 118 -11.77 -3.23 -1.87
C GLY A 118 -10.53 -3.26 -0.99
N ILE A 119 -10.70 -3.53 0.30
CA ILE A 119 -9.62 -3.59 1.29
C ILE A 119 -9.65 -4.95 1.97
N THR A 120 -8.59 -5.72 1.78
CA THR A 120 -8.48 -7.07 2.37
C THR A 120 -8.23 -7.02 3.87
N SER A 121 -8.53 -8.10 4.58
CA SER A 121 -8.35 -8.20 6.03
C SER A 121 -7.73 -9.52 6.46
N GLY A 122 -7.03 -9.50 7.59
CA GLY A 122 -6.69 -10.72 8.33
C GLY A 122 -7.93 -11.44 8.85
N THR A 123 -7.81 -12.73 9.18
CA THR A 123 -8.92 -13.57 9.68
C THR A 123 -8.76 -13.94 11.16
N ARG A 124 -7.57 -13.75 11.73
CA ARG A 124 -7.22 -14.20 13.09
C ARG A 124 -7.57 -13.26 14.25
N SER A 125 -8.11 -12.07 13.99
CA SER A 125 -8.47 -11.11 15.05
C SER A 125 -9.71 -10.31 14.68
N ALA A 126 -10.56 -10.02 15.67
CA ALA A 126 -11.66 -9.07 15.52
C ALA A 126 -11.18 -7.65 15.16
N ASP A 127 -9.91 -7.31 15.44
CA ASP A 127 -9.32 -6.03 15.03
C ASP A 127 -9.22 -5.87 13.50
N TRP A 128 -9.37 -6.95 12.73
CA TRP A 128 -9.40 -6.93 11.28
C TRP A 128 -10.80 -6.71 10.67
N GLN A 129 -11.83 -6.69 11.50
CA GLN A 129 -13.19 -6.38 11.08
C GLN A 129 -13.38 -4.86 10.90
N PRO A 130 -14.42 -4.40 10.18
CA PRO A 130 -14.70 -2.98 10.03
C PRO A 130 -14.76 -2.23 11.38
N GLY A 131 -14.02 -1.12 11.49
CA GLY A 131 -13.84 -0.35 12.73
C GLY A 131 -12.83 -0.95 13.72
N GLY A 132 -12.29 -2.15 13.44
CA GLY A 132 -11.24 -2.78 14.22
C GLY A 132 -9.89 -2.07 14.08
N ALA A 133 -9.04 -2.18 15.11
CA ALA A 133 -7.82 -1.38 15.22
C ALA A 133 -6.73 -1.70 14.18
N LEU A 134 -6.81 -2.83 13.49
CA LEU A 134 -5.87 -3.22 12.43
C LEU A 134 -6.39 -2.83 11.04
N TRP A 135 -7.70 -2.95 10.79
CA TRP A 135 -8.28 -2.63 9.48
C TRP A 135 -8.61 -1.14 9.31
N GLU A 136 -9.11 -0.48 10.35
CA GLU A 136 -9.59 0.90 10.28
C GLU A 136 -8.53 1.92 9.81
N PRO A 137 -7.23 1.82 10.15
CA PRO A 137 -6.21 2.73 9.61
C PRO A 137 -6.16 2.75 8.08
N TYR A 138 -6.28 1.59 7.42
CA TYR A 138 -6.31 1.48 5.95
C TYR A 138 -7.57 2.12 5.38
N ALA A 139 -8.74 1.78 5.95
CA ALA A 139 -10.01 2.32 5.51
C ALA A 139 -10.10 3.83 5.70
N ALA A 140 -9.60 4.36 6.82
CA ALA A 140 -9.55 5.78 7.09
C ALA A 140 -8.63 6.53 6.11
N ALA A 141 -7.50 5.95 5.70
CA ALA A 141 -6.62 6.55 4.70
C ALA A 141 -7.29 6.62 3.32
N VAL A 142 -7.99 5.56 2.91
CA VAL A 142 -8.80 5.54 1.68
C VAL A 142 -9.92 6.59 1.73
N ARG A 143 -10.68 6.66 2.83
CA ARG A 143 -11.76 7.65 3.00
C ARG A 143 -11.24 9.08 2.99
N ALA A 144 -10.09 9.34 3.61
CA ALA A 144 -9.44 10.66 3.62
C ALA A 144 -9.00 11.10 2.21
N ALA A 145 -8.61 10.16 1.35
CA ALA A 145 -8.25 10.41 -0.04
C ALA A 145 -9.47 10.50 -0.99
N GLY A 146 -10.70 10.42 -0.47
CA GLY A 146 -11.94 10.57 -1.25
C GLY A 146 -12.58 9.26 -1.73
N GLY A 147 -11.99 8.10 -1.41
CA GLY A 147 -12.54 6.79 -1.77
C GLY A 147 -13.63 6.30 -0.81
N GLU A 148 -14.38 5.30 -1.26
CA GLU A 148 -15.27 4.47 -0.45
C GLU A 148 -14.55 3.16 -0.09
N ALA A 149 -14.40 2.88 1.21
CA ALA A 149 -13.71 1.69 1.69
C ALA A 149 -14.67 0.51 1.79
N ILE A 150 -14.45 -0.52 0.97
CA ILE A 150 -15.22 -1.77 0.95
C ILE A 150 -14.40 -2.86 1.62
N HIS A 151 -14.90 -3.46 2.70
CA HIS A 151 -14.23 -4.57 3.35
C HIS A 151 -14.37 -5.84 2.53
N LEU A 152 -13.24 -6.51 2.26
CA LEU A 152 -13.19 -7.80 1.57
C LEU A 152 -12.80 -8.88 2.57
N ASP A 153 -13.80 -9.61 3.07
CA ASP A 153 -13.61 -10.72 3.99
C ASP A 153 -13.34 -12.03 3.23
N PRO A 154 -12.16 -12.66 3.39
CA PRO A 154 -11.85 -13.95 2.79
C PRO A 154 -12.86 -15.06 3.14
N ALA A 155 -13.51 -14.99 4.31
CA ALA A 155 -14.48 -15.98 4.75
C ALA A 155 -15.83 -15.87 4.03
N VAL A 156 -16.16 -14.70 3.47
CA VAL A 156 -17.43 -14.44 2.78
C VAL A 156 -17.32 -14.64 1.27
N LEU A 157 -16.15 -14.32 0.70
CA LEU A 157 -15.90 -14.39 -0.74
C LEU A 157 -15.08 -15.64 -1.09
N ALA A 158 -15.72 -16.82 -1.04
CA ALA A 158 -15.11 -18.09 -1.41
C ALA A 158 -14.59 -18.11 -2.88
N GLN A 159 -15.04 -17.17 -3.71
CA GLN A 159 -14.59 -16.99 -5.09
C GLN A 159 -13.98 -15.59 -5.26
N PRO A 160 -12.64 -15.45 -5.31
CA PRO A 160 -11.94 -14.17 -5.23
C PRO A 160 -12.16 -13.24 -6.43
N HIS A 161 -12.68 -13.76 -7.56
CA HIS A 161 -13.02 -12.94 -8.71
C HIS A 161 -14.41 -12.30 -8.60
N LEU A 162 -15.30 -12.86 -7.76
CA LEU A 162 -16.64 -12.34 -7.58
C LEU A 162 -16.58 -11.03 -6.79
N GLY A 163 -17.11 -9.97 -7.40
CA GLY A 163 -17.16 -8.65 -6.79
C GLY A 163 -16.06 -7.68 -7.23
N LEU A 164 -15.00 -8.13 -7.90
CA LEU A 164 -14.00 -7.23 -8.48
C LEU A 164 -14.62 -6.27 -9.50
N ASP A 165 -15.63 -6.71 -10.25
CA ASP A 165 -16.34 -5.88 -11.24
C ASP A 165 -17.16 -4.74 -10.59
N ALA A 166 -17.39 -4.82 -9.29
CA ALA A 166 -18.07 -3.78 -8.50
C ALA A 166 -17.09 -2.81 -7.81
N LEU A 167 -15.78 -3.03 -7.96
CA LEU A 167 -14.71 -2.25 -7.36
C LEU A 167 -13.97 -1.44 -8.42
N ASP A 168 -13.51 -0.26 -8.03
CA ASP A 168 -12.71 0.64 -8.85
C ASP A 168 -11.20 0.52 -8.55
N GLY A 169 -10.84 -0.15 -7.44
CA GLY A 169 -9.48 -0.40 -6.99
C GLY A 169 -9.38 -1.46 -5.89
N LEU A 170 -8.16 -1.96 -5.68
CA LEU A 170 -7.84 -2.96 -4.66
C LEU A 170 -6.68 -2.52 -3.77
N LEU A 171 -6.87 -2.62 -2.44
CA LEU A 171 -5.84 -2.43 -1.45
C LEU A 171 -5.59 -3.75 -0.70
N LEU A 172 -4.38 -4.30 -0.84
CA LEU A 172 -3.91 -5.45 -0.08
C LEU A 172 -3.23 -4.97 1.21
N THR A 173 -3.74 -5.39 2.37
CA THR A 173 -3.27 -4.92 3.67
C THR A 173 -2.03 -5.66 4.18
N GLY A 174 -1.38 -5.10 5.20
CA GLY A 174 -0.33 -5.77 5.97
C GLY A 174 -0.85 -7.01 6.71
N GLY A 175 0.04 -7.76 7.36
CA GLY A 175 -0.36 -8.91 8.18
C GLY A 175 0.74 -9.95 8.34
N ASN A 176 0.30 -11.19 8.54
CA ASN A 176 1.11 -12.40 8.67
C ASN A 176 1.85 -12.76 7.37
N ASP A 177 2.87 -13.59 7.44
CA ASP A 177 3.67 -14.01 6.29
C ASP A 177 2.85 -14.82 5.27
N VAL A 178 3.34 -14.91 4.04
CA VAL A 178 2.69 -15.65 2.95
C VAL A 178 3.08 -17.12 3.01
N ASP A 179 2.11 -18.04 3.04
CA ASP A 179 2.36 -19.49 3.01
C ASP A 179 3.23 -19.91 1.81
N LEU A 180 4.41 -20.43 2.10
CA LEU A 180 5.42 -20.83 1.12
C LEU A 180 4.91 -21.88 0.12
N ARG A 181 3.93 -22.69 0.54
CA ARG A 181 3.32 -23.75 -0.28
C ARG A 181 2.43 -23.20 -1.40
N LEU A 182 2.05 -21.92 -1.32
CA LEU A 182 1.18 -21.24 -2.28
C LEU A 182 1.95 -20.40 -3.29
N TYR A 183 3.28 -20.39 -3.24
CA TYR A 183 4.10 -19.63 -4.18
C TYR A 183 3.94 -20.25 -5.57
N PRO A 184 3.52 -19.48 -6.60
CA PRO A 184 3.42 -20.01 -7.96
C PRO A 184 4.76 -20.56 -8.48
N ARG A 185 5.86 -19.96 -8.00
CA ARG A 185 7.23 -20.45 -8.19
C ARG A 185 7.89 -20.61 -6.83
N PRO A 186 7.85 -21.80 -6.22
CA PRO A 186 8.45 -22.01 -4.91
C PRO A 186 9.98 -21.86 -5.00
N PRO A 187 10.64 -21.30 -3.97
CA PRO A 187 12.10 -21.29 -3.91
C PRO A 187 12.65 -22.71 -3.77
N ASP A 188 13.91 -22.92 -4.19
CA ASP A 188 14.60 -24.20 -3.94
C ASP A 188 14.81 -24.39 -2.44
N LEU A 189 14.12 -25.39 -1.88
CA LEU A 189 14.20 -25.72 -0.46
C LEU A 189 15.31 -26.72 -0.15
N GLY A 190 16.08 -27.17 -1.14
CA GLY A 190 17.12 -28.18 -0.98
C GLY A 190 16.58 -29.50 -0.45
N GLY A 191 15.40 -29.91 -0.93
CA GLY A 191 14.69 -31.11 -0.48
C GLY A 191 14.04 -31.02 0.90
N ARG A 192 14.06 -29.86 1.57
CA ARG A 192 13.36 -29.66 2.85
C ARG A 192 11.85 -29.49 2.63
N ASP A 193 11.09 -29.98 3.59
CA ASP A 193 9.65 -29.73 3.67
C ASP A 193 9.36 -28.22 3.85
N PRO A 194 8.42 -27.63 3.07
CA PRO A 194 8.07 -26.22 3.20
C PRO A 194 7.64 -25.80 4.60
N GLU A 195 6.90 -26.64 5.32
CA GLU A 195 6.45 -26.30 6.67
C GLU A 195 7.62 -26.29 7.66
N ALA A 196 8.57 -27.21 7.53
CA ALA A 196 9.80 -27.18 8.31
C ALA A 196 10.61 -25.89 8.06
N VAL A 197 10.67 -25.41 6.81
CA VAL A 197 11.32 -24.13 6.46
C VAL A 197 10.57 -22.95 7.08
N MET A 198 9.25 -22.88 6.94
CA MET A 198 8.43 -21.83 7.55
C MET A 198 8.60 -21.79 9.08
N ARG A 199 8.64 -22.95 9.75
CA ARG A 199 8.89 -23.05 11.20
C ARG A 199 10.28 -22.56 11.58
N ARG A 200 11.32 -22.87 10.78
CA ARG A 200 12.69 -22.39 11.02
C ARG A 200 12.77 -20.86 11.03
N PHE A 201 12.05 -20.21 10.12
CA PHE A 201 12.01 -18.74 10.02
C PHE A 201 10.97 -18.09 10.93
N ALA A 202 10.37 -18.87 11.85
CA ALA A 202 9.32 -18.42 12.75
C ALA A 202 8.14 -17.73 12.03
N MET A 203 7.87 -18.14 10.78
CA MET A 203 6.80 -17.57 9.99
C MET A 203 5.45 -17.87 10.64
N THR A 204 4.53 -16.93 10.47
CA THR A 204 3.12 -17.09 10.82
C THR A 204 2.30 -16.77 9.59
N TRP A 205 1.36 -17.61 9.19
CA TRP A 205 0.61 -17.42 7.94
C TRP A 205 -0.88 -17.75 8.11
N GLU A 206 -1.70 -17.34 7.15
CA GLU A 206 -3.17 -17.49 7.16
C GLU A 206 -3.60 -18.17 5.84
N PRO A 207 -3.57 -19.52 5.72
CA PRO A 207 -3.68 -20.21 4.43
C PRO A 207 -4.92 -19.85 3.60
N GLU A 208 -6.06 -19.56 4.23
CA GLU A 208 -7.28 -19.16 3.54
C GLU A 208 -7.16 -17.75 2.96
N ARG A 209 -6.64 -16.80 3.75
CA ARG A 209 -6.32 -15.45 3.30
C ARG A 209 -5.26 -15.46 2.21
N ASP A 210 -4.23 -16.28 2.34
CA ASP A 210 -3.13 -16.36 1.37
C ASP A 210 -3.67 -16.83 0.00
N ARG A 211 -4.48 -17.90 -0.03
CA ARG A 211 -5.14 -18.36 -1.27
C ARG A 211 -6.04 -17.28 -1.87
N TYR A 212 -6.85 -16.65 -1.02
CA TYR A 212 -7.79 -15.61 -1.43
C TYR A 212 -7.06 -14.41 -2.05
N GLU A 213 -6.08 -13.84 -1.34
CA GLU A 213 -5.41 -12.62 -1.79
C GLU A 213 -4.47 -12.84 -2.98
N LEU A 214 -3.80 -14.01 -3.08
CA LEU A 214 -2.99 -14.33 -4.26
C LEU A 214 -3.87 -14.39 -5.52
N ALA A 215 -5.00 -15.09 -5.44
CA ALA A 215 -5.95 -15.18 -6.55
C ALA A 215 -6.61 -13.81 -6.86
N LEU A 216 -6.94 -13.03 -5.83
CA LEU A 216 -7.50 -11.68 -5.96
C LEU A 216 -6.52 -10.72 -6.66
N ALA A 217 -5.24 -10.75 -6.26
CA ALA A 217 -4.18 -9.95 -6.88
C ALA A 217 -4.01 -10.30 -8.37
N GLN A 218 -3.95 -11.59 -8.70
CA GLN A 218 -3.88 -12.06 -10.09
C GLN A 218 -5.09 -11.60 -10.91
N ALA A 219 -6.30 -11.74 -10.36
CA ALA A 219 -7.54 -11.35 -11.02
C ALA A 219 -7.67 -9.83 -11.21
N ALA A 220 -7.19 -9.03 -10.25
CA ALA A 220 -7.14 -7.57 -10.34
C ALA A 220 -6.13 -7.09 -11.40
N LEU A 221 -4.93 -7.69 -11.41
CA LEU A 221 -3.91 -7.40 -12.42
C LEU A 221 -4.39 -7.72 -13.84
N ALA A 222 -5.03 -8.88 -14.03
CA ALA A 222 -5.59 -9.29 -15.33
C ALA A 222 -6.66 -8.32 -15.87
N ARG A 223 -7.37 -7.62 -14.97
CA ARG A 223 -8.38 -6.60 -15.30
C ARG A 223 -7.79 -5.19 -15.45
N ASP A 224 -6.49 -5.03 -15.20
CA ASP A 224 -5.84 -3.74 -15.04
C ASP A 224 -6.54 -2.83 -14.01
N LEU A 225 -6.98 -3.44 -12.90
CA LEU A 225 -7.54 -2.73 -11.75
C LEU A 225 -6.40 -2.07 -10.96
N PRO A 226 -6.53 -0.81 -10.49
CA PRO A 226 -5.52 -0.17 -9.67
C PRO A 226 -5.30 -0.96 -8.40
N LEU A 227 -4.04 -1.18 -8.05
CA LEU A 227 -3.68 -2.03 -6.94
C LEU A 227 -2.63 -1.38 -6.04
N LEU A 228 -2.93 -1.22 -4.76
CA LEU A 228 -1.99 -0.81 -3.72
C LEU A 228 -1.72 -1.96 -2.76
N GLY A 229 -0.48 -2.43 -2.67
CA GLY A 229 -0.03 -3.40 -1.66
C GLY A 229 0.75 -2.73 -0.55
N ILE A 230 0.38 -2.97 0.72
CA ILE A 230 1.08 -2.40 1.88
C ILE A 230 1.68 -3.51 2.74
N CYS A 231 2.98 -3.40 3.04
CA CYS A 231 3.77 -4.37 3.78
C CYS A 231 3.62 -5.78 3.21
N ARG A 232 2.90 -6.68 3.91
CA ARG A 232 2.50 -7.99 3.39
C ARG A 232 1.81 -7.90 2.03
N GLY A 233 0.95 -6.90 1.80
CA GLY A 233 0.28 -6.72 0.51
C GLY A 233 1.26 -6.49 -0.66
N CYS A 234 2.39 -5.82 -0.42
CA CYS A 234 3.48 -5.69 -1.40
C CYS A 234 4.10 -7.06 -1.72
N GLN A 235 4.29 -7.89 -0.70
CA GLN A 235 4.83 -9.24 -0.83
C GLN A 235 3.86 -10.17 -1.58
N VAL A 236 2.57 -10.13 -1.24
CA VAL A 236 1.51 -10.86 -1.97
C VAL A 236 1.49 -10.46 -3.44
N LEU A 237 1.55 -9.16 -3.75
CA LEU A 237 1.61 -8.67 -5.13
C LEU A 237 2.79 -9.27 -5.89
N HIS A 238 3.98 -9.31 -5.27
CA HIS A 238 5.16 -9.88 -5.90
C HIS A 238 5.06 -11.39 -6.09
N VAL A 239 4.58 -12.13 -5.08
CA VAL A 239 4.40 -13.58 -5.15
C VAL A 239 3.33 -13.96 -6.17
N ALA A 240 2.25 -13.20 -6.28
CA ALA A 240 1.20 -13.38 -7.28
C ALA A 240 1.72 -13.31 -8.73
N LEU A 241 2.78 -12.52 -8.95
CA LEU A 241 3.51 -12.39 -10.22
C LEU A 241 4.61 -13.46 -10.40
N GLY A 242 4.70 -14.43 -9.50
CA GLY A 242 5.67 -15.53 -9.52
C GLY A 242 7.03 -15.19 -8.94
N GLY A 243 7.15 -14.10 -8.17
CA GLY A 243 8.35 -13.75 -7.44
C GLY A 243 8.48 -14.42 -6.09
N ARG A 244 9.68 -14.34 -5.50
CA ARG A 244 10.02 -14.91 -4.21
C ARG A 244 10.33 -13.81 -3.20
N LEU A 245 10.40 -14.20 -1.93
CA LEU A 245 10.75 -13.30 -0.83
C LEU A 245 12.12 -13.66 -0.27
N VAL A 246 12.74 -12.68 0.40
CA VAL A 246 13.66 -12.94 1.51
C VAL A 246 12.80 -13.44 2.67
N LEU A 247 12.96 -14.70 3.09
CA LEU A 247 12.04 -15.33 4.05
C LEU A 247 12.27 -14.86 5.48
N ASP A 248 13.47 -14.39 5.80
CA ASP A 248 13.79 -13.71 7.05
C ASP A 248 15.04 -12.84 6.88
N ILE A 249 14.87 -11.52 6.91
CA ILE A 249 15.95 -10.53 6.75
C ILE A 249 17.07 -10.77 7.79
N PRO A 250 16.80 -10.93 9.10
CA PRO A 250 17.84 -11.19 10.09
C PRO A 250 18.66 -12.46 9.85
N GLN A 251 18.09 -13.49 9.21
CA GLN A 251 18.77 -14.76 8.97
C GLN A 251 19.39 -14.88 7.57
N GLU A 252 18.88 -14.16 6.57
CA GLU A 252 19.34 -14.26 5.18
C GLU A 252 20.21 -13.09 4.73
N VAL A 253 20.11 -11.93 5.38
CA VAL A 253 20.75 -10.70 4.93
C VAL A 253 21.59 -10.12 6.06
N ALA A 254 22.87 -9.89 5.78
CA ALA A 254 23.74 -9.14 6.69
C ALA A 254 23.34 -7.66 6.63
N THR A 255 22.55 -7.20 7.60
CA THR A 255 22.07 -5.81 7.66
C THR A 255 22.35 -5.17 9.01
N PRO A 256 22.79 -3.90 9.06
CA PRO A 256 22.82 -3.11 10.28
C PRO A 256 21.46 -2.50 10.64
N VAL A 257 20.48 -2.60 9.74
CA VAL A 257 19.17 -1.93 9.84
C VAL A 257 18.15 -2.84 10.52
N THR A 258 17.39 -2.28 11.46
CA THR A 258 16.27 -2.98 12.09
C THR A 258 14.98 -2.72 11.31
N HIS A 259 14.57 -3.72 10.52
CA HIS A 259 13.30 -3.72 9.78
C HIS A 259 12.10 -4.21 10.60
N SER A 260 12.36 -5.08 11.58
CA SER A 260 11.29 -5.67 12.39
C SER A 260 10.97 -4.83 13.62
N SER A 261 9.68 -4.73 13.91
CA SER A 261 9.17 -4.24 15.19
C SER A 261 8.69 -5.39 16.09
N ALA A 262 9.23 -6.61 15.91
CA ALA A 262 8.89 -7.78 16.70
C ALA A 262 9.03 -7.50 18.21
N GLY A 263 8.06 -8.01 18.99
CA GLY A 263 7.98 -7.78 20.43
C GLY A 263 7.43 -6.41 20.83
N ARG A 264 7.22 -5.47 19.89
CA ARG A 264 6.56 -4.20 20.18
C ARG A 264 5.04 -4.32 20.05
N PRO A 265 4.25 -3.68 20.92
CA PRO A 265 2.80 -3.67 20.79
C PRO A 265 2.32 -3.15 19.43
N PRO A 266 1.18 -3.64 18.90
CA PRO A 266 0.63 -3.18 17.61
C PRO A 266 0.39 -1.67 17.52
N ARG A 267 0.22 -0.97 18.66
CA ARG A 267 -0.04 0.48 18.75
C ARG A 267 1.19 1.32 19.13
N SER A 268 2.38 0.73 19.22
CA SER A 268 3.59 1.49 19.47
C SER A 268 4.13 2.14 18.19
N PRO A 269 5.00 3.16 18.31
CA PRO A 269 5.86 3.58 17.22
C PRO A 269 6.70 2.42 16.68
N SER A 270 6.91 2.44 15.38
CA SER A 270 7.68 1.42 14.66
C SER A 270 9.18 1.68 14.74
N ALA A 271 9.99 0.74 14.24
CA ALA A 271 11.33 1.07 13.78
C ALA A 271 11.25 2.03 12.58
N SER A 272 12.37 2.69 12.25
CA SER A 272 12.46 3.60 11.11
C SER A 272 13.84 3.51 10.47
N HIS A 273 13.90 3.62 9.15
CA HIS A 273 15.14 3.64 8.38
C HIS A 273 14.99 4.47 7.11
N ALA A 274 16.13 4.76 6.48
CA ALA A 274 16.16 5.49 5.24
C ALA A 274 15.68 4.62 4.06
N ILE A 275 15.16 5.29 3.03
CA ILE A 275 14.90 4.72 1.71
C ILE A 275 15.48 5.62 0.62
N ALA A 276 15.81 5.02 -0.52
CA ALA A 276 16.18 5.71 -1.74
C ALA A 276 15.28 5.21 -2.87
N PHE A 277 14.67 6.16 -3.60
CA PHE A 277 13.87 5.83 -4.78
C PHE A 277 14.75 5.56 -6.00
N GLU A 278 14.33 4.62 -6.83
CA GLU A 278 14.90 4.41 -8.15
C GLU A 278 14.40 5.52 -9.10
N PRO A 279 15.28 6.21 -9.85
CA PRO A 279 14.90 7.33 -10.71
C PRO A 279 13.86 6.96 -11.77
N GLY A 280 12.93 7.87 -12.05
CA GLY A 280 11.92 7.70 -13.09
C GLY A 280 10.82 6.68 -12.77
N THR A 281 10.65 6.34 -11.49
CA THR A 281 9.52 5.57 -10.98
C THR A 281 8.34 6.49 -10.70
N LEU A 282 7.11 5.95 -10.79
CA LEU A 282 5.91 6.70 -10.46
C LEU A 282 5.93 7.11 -8.98
N LEU A 283 6.38 6.23 -8.11
CA LEU A 283 6.46 6.46 -6.67
C LEU A 283 7.41 7.60 -6.30
N ALA A 284 8.56 7.73 -6.98
CA ALA A 284 9.46 8.87 -6.82
C ALA A 284 8.80 10.21 -7.19
N THR A 285 7.85 10.18 -8.12
CA THR A 285 7.08 11.38 -8.53
C THR A 285 5.98 11.70 -7.51
N ILE A 286 5.36 10.68 -6.92
CA ILE A 286 4.30 10.85 -5.91
C ILE A 286 4.88 11.30 -4.57
N LEU A 287 6.05 10.81 -4.19
CA LEU A 287 6.67 11.00 -2.86
C LEU A 287 8.09 11.58 -2.97
N PRO A 288 8.32 12.70 -3.68
CA PRO A 288 9.68 13.17 -4.02
C PRO A 288 10.56 13.48 -2.80
N ASP A 289 9.94 13.87 -1.67
CA ASP A 289 10.64 14.27 -0.45
C ASP A 289 10.67 13.19 0.64
N LEU A 290 10.20 11.96 0.35
CA LEU A 290 10.18 10.88 1.34
C LEU A 290 11.55 10.19 1.39
N ALA A 291 12.28 10.38 2.49
CA ALA A 291 13.60 9.77 2.69
C ALA A 291 13.65 8.76 3.85
N TRP A 292 12.65 8.76 4.74
CA TRP A 292 12.59 7.89 5.92
C TRP A 292 11.19 7.29 6.07
N VAL A 293 11.12 6.02 6.42
CA VAL A 293 9.85 5.28 6.54
C VAL A 293 9.80 4.46 7.83
N ASN A 294 8.59 4.13 8.27
CA ASN A 294 8.37 3.22 9.39
C ASN A 294 8.55 1.76 8.93
N SER A 295 8.97 0.89 9.83
CA SER A 295 9.28 -0.50 9.47
C SER A 295 8.80 -1.51 10.52
N ARG A 296 8.05 -2.51 10.05
CA ARG A 296 7.42 -3.58 10.85
C ARG A 296 7.38 -4.92 10.10
N HIS A 297 8.45 -5.28 9.39
CA HIS A 297 8.52 -6.52 8.63
C HIS A 297 9.83 -7.26 8.90
N HIS A 298 9.80 -8.58 8.74
CA HIS A 298 11.00 -9.40 8.76
C HIS A 298 11.21 -10.15 7.43
N GLN A 299 10.23 -10.11 6.53
CA GLN A 299 10.35 -10.56 5.14
C GLN A 299 10.44 -9.35 4.21
N ALA A 300 10.96 -9.55 3.01
CA ALA A 300 10.97 -8.53 1.96
C ALA A 300 10.90 -9.17 0.58
N VAL A 301 10.54 -8.38 -0.42
CA VAL A 301 10.62 -8.78 -1.83
C VAL A 301 12.07 -9.11 -2.21
N ARG A 302 12.27 -10.25 -2.89
CA ARG A 302 13.55 -10.58 -3.52
C ARG A 302 13.55 -10.01 -4.93
N ALA A 303 14.52 -9.15 -5.24
CA ALA A 303 14.64 -8.60 -6.59
C ALA A 303 15.06 -9.69 -7.58
N GLU A 304 14.19 -9.97 -8.55
CA GLU A 304 14.37 -11.03 -9.56
C GLU A 304 14.09 -10.47 -10.95
N PRO A 305 15.06 -10.48 -11.89
CA PRO A 305 14.89 -9.89 -13.22
C PRO A 305 13.82 -10.59 -14.07
N GLU A 306 13.51 -11.85 -13.79
CA GLU A 306 12.50 -12.64 -14.49
C GLU A 306 11.05 -12.36 -14.04
N VAL A 307 10.87 -11.61 -12.94
CA VAL A 307 9.55 -11.24 -12.43
C VAL A 307 9.18 -9.89 -13.01
N ARG A 308 7.95 -9.74 -13.51
CA ARG A 308 7.47 -8.50 -14.17
C ARG A 308 7.16 -7.39 -13.16
N VAL A 309 8.16 -6.96 -12.42
CA VAL A 309 8.11 -5.84 -11.48
C VAL A 309 9.31 -4.92 -11.72
N ARG A 310 9.13 -3.65 -11.40
CA ARG A 310 10.22 -2.68 -11.30
C ARG A 310 10.43 -2.36 -9.83
N VAL A 311 11.66 -2.45 -9.34
CA VAL A 311 11.98 -1.96 -7.99
C VAL A 311 11.86 -0.43 -8.00
N ALA A 312 11.09 0.10 -7.05
CA ALA A 312 10.79 1.52 -6.95
C ALA A 312 11.55 2.21 -5.82
N ALA A 313 11.85 1.50 -4.74
CA ALA A 313 12.67 2.00 -3.65
C ALA A 313 13.45 0.87 -2.97
N ARG A 314 14.59 1.23 -2.38
CA ARG A 314 15.41 0.33 -1.54
C ARG A 314 15.87 1.03 -0.27
N CYS A 315 16.17 0.26 0.77
CA CYS A 315 16.99 0.77 1.85
C CYS A 315 18.46 0.89 1.35
N PRO A 316 19.10 2.06 1.44
CA PRO A 316 20.45 2.26 0.91
C PRO A 316 21.54 1.49 1.67
N ASP A 317 21.30 1.18 2.95
CA ASP A 317 22.30 0.59 3.83
C ASP A 317 22.42 -0.95 3.68
N ASP A 318 21.38 -1.61 3.15
CA ASP A 318 21.36 -3.08 2.99
C ASP A 318 20.78 -3.57 1.65
N GLY A 319 20.24 -2.67 0.82
CA GLY A 319 19.69 -2.97 -0.50
C GLY A 319 18.32 -3.67 -0.49
N ILE A 320 17.70 -3.85 0.69
CA ILE A 320 16.36 -4.44 0.83
C ILE A 320 15.36 -3.65 -0.02
N VAL A 321 14.52 -4.37 -0.77
CA VAL A 321 13.47 -3.77 -1.60
C VAL A 321 12.35 -3.25 -0.71
N GLU A 322 12.09 -1.95 -0.80
CA GLU A 322 11.10 -1.25 0.01
C GLU A 322 9.85 -0.88 -0.78
N ALA A 323 9.95 -0.83 -2.11
CA ALA A 323 8.79 -0.64 -2.97
C ALA A 323 8.98 -1.27 -4.33
N ILE A 324 7.87 -1.66 -4.95
CA ILE A 324 7.78 -2.18 -6.31
C ILE A 324 6.65 -1.49 -7.08
N GLU A 325 6.81 -1.42 -8.40
CA GLU A 325 5.79 -1.06 -9.37
C GLU A 325 5.59 -2.22 -10.35
N VAL A 326 4.41 -2.36 -10.93
CA VAL A 326 4.14 -3.38 -11.97
C VAL A 326 4.03 -2.71 -13.35
N PRO A 327 5.08 -2.78 -14.20
CA PRO A 327 5.07 -2.14 -15.51
C PRO A 327 3.95 -2.66 -16.42
N GLY A 328 3.29 -1.73 -17.12
CA GLY A 328 2.21 -2.05 -18.07
C GLY A 328 0.82 -2.16 -17.43
N GLN A 329 0.73 -2.08 -16.11
CA GLN A 329 -0.53 -1.77 -15.43
C GLN A 329 -0.75 -0.25 -15.43
N ARG A 330 -2.00 0.22 -15.45
CA ARG A 330 -2.32 1.64 -15.33
C ARG A 330 -1.85 2.23 -14.01
N TRP A 331 -1.98 1.45 -12.93
CA TRP A 331 -1.51 1.83 -11.61
C TRP A 331 -1.40 0.60 -10.70
N ALA A 332 -0.18 0.19 -10.35
CA ALA A 332 0.02 -0.92 -9.41
C ALA A 332 1.33 -0.72 -8.65
N ILE A 333 1.22 -0.48 -7.34
CA ILE A 333 2.34 -0.14 -6.45
C ILE A 333 2.28 -1.01 -5.21
N GLY A 334 3.41 -1.57 -4.81
CA GLY A 334 3.62 -2.19 -3.50
C GLY A 334 4.63 -1.39 -2.68
N VAL A 335 4.34 -1.10 -1.42
CA VAL A 335 5.27 -0.49 -0.46
C VAL A 335 5.42 -1.38 0.76
N GLN A 336 6.63 -1.49 1.31
CA GLN A 336 6.94 -2.39 2.42
C GLN A 336 6.69 -1.75 3.80
N TRP A 337 6.77 -0.41 3.87
CA TRP A 337 6.40 0.36 5.05
C TRP A 337 4.87 0.47 5.23
N HIS A 338 4.46 1.14 6.31
CA HIS A 338 3.06 1.27 6.72
C HIS A 338 2.57 2.73 6.67
N PRO A 339 2.20 3.26 5.49
CA PRO A 339 1.75 4.65 5.33
C PRO A 339 0.41 4.95 6.03
N GLU A 340 -0.38 3.92 6.35
CA GLU A 340 -1.66 4.03 7.04
C GLU A 340 -1.52 4.29 8.56
N ARG A 341 -0.35 3.98 9.15
CA ARG A 341 -0.18 3.98 10.61
C ARG A 341 -0.05 5.38 11.19
N ARG A 342 -1.14 5.83 11.84
CA ARG A 342 -1.19 7.09 12.61
C ARG A 342 -0.25 7.16 13.81
N HIS A 343 0.25 6.01 14.28
CA HIS A 343 1.25 5.94 15.36
C HIS A 343 2.66 6.37 14.91
N ASP A 344 2.87 6.53 13.60
CA ASP A 344 4.10 7.06 13.01
C ASP A 344 3.75 8.34 12.22
N PRO A 345 3.41 9.46 12.90
CA PRO A 345 2.69 10.58 12.31
C PRO A 345 3.43 11.31 11.18
N GLU A 346 4.77 11.37 11.23
CA GLU A 346 5.55 11.99 10.16
C GLU A 346 5.44 11.19 8.85
N VAL A 347 5.63 9.87 8.93
CA VAL A 347 5.52 8.96 7.76
C VAL A 347 4.09 8.99 7.24
N HIS A 348 3.10 8.91 8.13
CA HIS A 348 1.69 8.99 7.75
C HIS A 348 1.33 10.27 6.99
N ALA A 349 1.79 11.44 7.49
CA ALA A 349 1.54 12.72 6.85
C ALA A 349 2.23 12.82 5.48
N ARG A 350 3.50 12.42 5.40
CA ARG A 350 4.28 12.45 4.15
C ARG A 350 3.77 11.46 3.09
N CYS A 351 3.06 10.40 3.49
CA CYS A 351 2.51 9.40 2.59
C CYS A 351 1.06 9.67 2.14
N GLN A 352 0.40 10.75 2.58
CA GLN A 352 -0.94 11.09 2.09
C GLN A 352 -1.04 11.18 0.54
N PRO A 353 -0.03 11.73 -0.18
CA PRO A 353 -0.05 11.74 -1.65
C PRO A 353 -0.15 10.35 -2.29
N LEU A 354 0.35 9.29 -1.63
CA LEU A 354 0.23 7.90 -2.13
C LEU A 354 -1.23 7.46 -2.20
N PHE A 355 -2.00 7.70 -1.13
CA PHE A 355 -3.43 7.38 -1.11
C PHE A 355 -4.21 8.25 -2.09
N ALA A 356 -3.89 9.55 -2.19
CA ALA A 356 -4.53 10.45 -3.15
C ALA A 356 -4.30 9.98 -4.60
N ALA A 357 -3.06 9.64 -4.96
CA ALA A 357 -2.71 9.13 -6.28
C ALA A 357 -3.40 7.78 -6.58
N PHE A 358 -3.47 6.89 -5.59
CA PHE A 358 -4.18 5.61 -5.71
C PHE A 358 -5.67 5.83 -5.98
N VAL A 359 -6.37 6.63 -5.16
CA VAL A 359 -7.81 6.90 -5.35
C VAL A 359 -8.06 7.60 -6.69
N ALA A 360 -7.22 8.54 -7.08
CA ALA A 360 -7.32 9.20 -8.39
C ALA A 360 -7.22 8.19 -9.55
N ALA A 361 -6.30 7.22 -9.47
CA ALA A 361 -6.20 6.15 -10.47
C ALA A 361 -7.44 5.23 -10.52
N CYS A 362 -8.20 5.16 -9.43
CA CYS A 362 -9.48 4.43 -9.36
C CYS A 362 -10.65 5.22 -9.96
N ALA A 363 -10.63 6.55 -9.88
CA ALA A 363 -11.72 7.41 -10.36
C ALA A 363 -11.87 7.45 -11.89
N HIS A 364 -10.85 7.02 -12.63
CA HIS A 364 -10.84 7.01 -14.08
C HIS A 364 -10.90 5.56 -14.60
N PRO A 365 -12.11 4.98 -14.75
CA PRO A 365 -12.25 3.71 -15.46
C PRO A 365 -11.84 3.89 -16.93
N ARG A 366 -11.35 2.80 -17.53
CA ARG A 366 -10.95 2.78 -18.94
C ARG A 366 -12.13 3.01 -19.89
#